data_AF-A0A8B5Y9U3-F1
#
_entry.id   AF-A0A8B5Y9U3-F1
#
_cell.length_a   1.000
_cell.length_b   1.000
_cell.length_c   1.000
_cell.angle_alpha   90.00
_cell.angle_beta   90.00
_cell.angle_gamma   90.00
#
_symmetry.space_group_name_H-M   'P 1'
#
loop_
_entity.id
_entity.type
_entity.pdbx_description
1 polymer ?
#
loop_
_entity_poly.entity_id
_entity_poly.type
_entity_poly.pdbx_seq_one_letter_code
_entity_poly.pdbx_strand_id
1 'polypeptide(L)'
;MGTAKEEYKLSELINEIVEQDCELNELHYDDYKEITVIVENKYGGKYIYIDPEEDQDWYRCKYRLTLDNDLTVTRAEINDRAFDNKTIMGGLYGADATIFKMWTRKSKLIIDNYQTSFTNPEYE
;
A
#
# COMPACT_ATOMS: atom_id res chain seq x y z
N MET A 1 -26.34 -4.11 5.12
CA MET A 1 -25.27 -4.56 4.20
C MET A 1 -24.51 -3.30 3.80
N GLY A 2 -23.30 -3.09 4.33
CA GLY A 2 -22.51 -1.91 3.99
C GLY A 2 -22.09 -2.00 2.52
N THR A 3 -22.24 -0.90 1.78
CA THR A 3 -21.73 -0.78 0.40
C THR A 3 -20.24 -1.02 0.43
N ALA A 4 -19.75 -2.01 -0.31
CA ALA A 4 -18.33 -2.30 -0.40
C ALA A 4 -17.66 -1.16 -1.18
N LYS A 5 -16.57 -0.58 -0.66
CA LYS A 5 -15.76 0.40 -1.40
C LYS A 5 -15.15 -0.29 -2.62
N GLU A 6 -15.57 0.15 -3.81
CA GLU A 6 -15.17 -0.43 -5.10
C GLU A 6 -13.83 0.14 -5.59
N GLU A 7 -13.48 1.36 -5.20
CA GLU A 7 -12.29 2.07 -5.66
C GLU A 7 -11.54 2.67 -4.48
N TYR A 8 -10.23 2.51 -4.47
CA TYR A 8 -9.29 3.09 -3.50
C TYR A 8 -8.28 3.92 -4.27
N LYS A 9 -7.77 4.99 -3.66
CA LYS A 9 -6.68 5.78 -4.23
C LYS A 9 -5.33 5.29 -3.71
N LEU A 10 -4.29 5.43 -4.52
CA LEU A 10 -2.93 5.10 -4.11
C LEU A 10 -2.46 6.02 -2.99
N SER A 11 -2.80 7.32 -3.07
CA SER A 11 -2.54 8.28 -1.99
C SER A 11 -3.15 7.87 -0.65
N GLU A 12 -4.41 7.41 -0.65
CA GLU A 12 -5.10 6.91 0.55
C GLU A 12 -4.39 5.70 1.15
N LEU A 13 -4.00 4.73 0.31
CA LEU A 13 -3.29 3.54 0.76
C LEU A 13 -1.91 3.88 1.34
N ILE A 14 -1.18 4.80 0.71
CA ILE A 14 0.12 5.26 1.19
C ILE A 14 -0.02 5.89 2.57
N ASN A 15 -1.02 6.77 2.77
CA ASN A 15 -1.25 7.39 4.07
C ASN A 15 -1.58 6.35 5.15
N GLU A 16 -2.41 5.34 4.84
CA GLU A 16 -2.68 4.24 5.78
C GLU A 16 -1.40 3.45 6.14
N ILE A 17 -0.49 3.24 5.17
CA ILE A 17 0.80 2.58 5.41
C ILE A 17 1.69 3.44 6.30
N VAL A 18 1.78 4.74 6.01
CA VAL A 18 2.60 5.70 6.75
C VAL A 18 2.12 5.84 8.19
N GLU A 19 0.82 5.98 8.40
CA GLU A 19 0.21 6.00 9.74
C GLU A 19 0.48 4.72 10.54
N GLN A 20 0.52 3.57 9.85
CA GLN A 20 0.74 2.28 10.49
C GLN A 20 2.22 2.01 10.80
N ASP A 21 3.14 2.35 9.89
CA ASP A 21 4.50 1.80 9.88
C ASP A 21 5.62 2.84 10.02
N CYS A 22 5.35 4.15 9.90
CA CYS A 22 6.42 5.18 9.80
C CYS A 22 6.65 6.04 11.06
N GLU A 23 5.88 5.84 12.13
CA GLU A 23 6.06 6.53 13.44
C GLU A 23 6.29 8.05 13.33
N LEU A 24 5.59 8.74 12.41
CA LEU A 24 5.86 10.15 12.07
C LEU A 24 5.83 11.13 13.26
N ASN A 25 5.05 10.82 14.29
CA ASN A 25 4.94 11.64 15.50
C ASN A 25 6.25 11.67 16.31
N GLU A 26 7.17 10.75 16.04
CA GLU A 26 8.49 10.70 16.68
C GLU A 26 9.55 11.56 15.94
N LEU A 27 9.23 12.08 14.75
CA LEU A 27 10.13 12.94 13.99
C LEU A 27 10.25 14.33 14.60
N HIS A 28 11.45 14.93 14.57
CA HIS A 28 11.65 16.33 14.93
C HIS A 28 11.17 17.28 13.81
N TYR A 29 11.11 18.58 14.12
CA TYR A 29 10.59 19.62 13.23
C TYR A 29 11.26 19.65 11.85
N ASP A 30 12.57 19.44 11.79
CA ASP A 30 13.35 19.48 10.54
C ASP A 30 13.55 18.08 9.92
N ASP A 31 13.03 17.03 10.55
CA ASP A 31 13.17 15.64 10.09
C ASP A 31 12.03 15.26 9.14
N TYR A 32 12.33 14.34 8.22
CA TYR A 32 11.35 13.75 7.32
C TYR A 32 11.61 12.25 7.18
N LYS A 33 10.55 11.49 6.86
CA LYS A 33 10.61 10.08 6.49
C LYS A 33 10.32 9.95 4.99
N GLU A 34 11.24 9.32 4.27
CA GLU A 34 11.00 8.87 2.90
C GLU A 34 10.56 7.40 2.89
N ILE A 35 9.65 7.08 1.96
CA ILE A 35 9.16 5.72 1.70
C ILE A 35 9.43 5.34 0.24
N THR A 36 9.54 4.04 -0.02
CA THR A 36 9.64 3.54 -1.39
C THR A 36 8.25 3.37 -2.00
N VAL A 37 8.00 4.00 -3.15
CA VAL A 37 6.83 3.70 -4.00
C VAL A 37 7.30 3.50 -5.44
N ILE A 38 7.05 2.31 -5.99
CA ILE A 38 7.43 1.95 -7.36
C ILE A 38 6.17 1.55 -8.12
N VAL A 39 5.93 2.20 -9.26
CA VAL A 39 4.83 1.91 -10.18
C VAL A 39 5.38 1.47 -11.53
N GLU A 40 5.16 0.22 -11.89
CA GLU A 40 5.63 -0.35 -13.16
C GLU A 40 4.46 -0.82 -14.05
N ASN A 41 4.61 -0.66 -15.36
CA ASN A 41 3.76 -1.30 -16.36
C ASN A 41 4.55 -2.44 -17.01
N LYS A 42 4.16 -3.69 -16.78
CA LYS A 42 4.85 -4.89 -17.32
C LYS A 42 3.82 -5.96 -17.71
N TYR A 43 4.12 -6.74 -18.74
CA TYR A 43 3.33 -7.93 -19.13
C TYR A 43 1.81 -7.71 -19.27
N GLY A 44 1.38 -6.52 -19.67
CA GLY A 44 -0.05 -6.19 -19.82
C GLY A 44 -0.81 -5.99 -18.50
N GLY A 45 -0.09 -5.70 -17.41
CA GLY A 45 -0.65 -5.31 -16.11
C GLY A 45 0.17 -4.20 -15.45
N LYS A 46 -0.28 -3.76 -14.28
CA LYS A 46 0.45 -2.79 -13.45
C LYS A 46 0.92 -3.43 -12.16
N TYR A 47 2.10 -3.04 -11.71
CA TYR A 47 2.69 -3.51 -10.48
C TYR A 47 2.95 -2.31 -9.58
N ILE A 48 2.47 -2.40 -8.33
CA ILE A 48 2.65 -1.37 -7.32
C ILE A 48 3.45 -2.02 -6.19
N TYR A 49 4.59 -1.41 -5.85
CA TYR A 49 5.43 -1.84 -4.74
C TYR A 49 5.56 -0.69 -3.76
N ILE A 50 5.31 -0.94 -2.48
CA ILE A 50 5.37 0.06 -1.42
C ILE A 50 6.17 -0.51 -0.26
N ASP A 51 7.12 0.25 0.25
CA ASP A 51 7.85 -0.07 1.47
C ASP A 51 7.92 1.16 2.38
N PRO A 52 7.65 1.02 3.70
CA PRO A 52 7.88 2.09 4.66
C PRO A 52 9.32 2.59 4.72
N GLU A 53 10.30 1.82 4.24
CA GLU A 53 11.69 2.24 4.12
C GLU A 53 11.99 2.82 2.73
N GLU A 54 12.91 3.80 2.70
CA GLU A 54 13.45 4.37 1.46
C GLU A 54 14.39 3.38 0.73
N ASP A 55 14.69 3.70 -0.53
CA ASP A 55 15.67 3.01 -1.38
C ASP A 55 15.54 1.48 -1.46
N GLN A 56 14.31 0.96 -1.36
CA GLN A 56 14.07 -0.47 -1.51
C GLN A 56 13.96 -0.89 -2.98
N ASP A 57 14.59 -2.01 -3.30
CA ASP A 57 14.28 -2.72 -4.53
C ASP A 57 12.83 -3.27 -4.49
N TRP A 58 12.17 -3.34 -5.65
CA TRP A 58 10.78 -3.81 -5.78
C TRP A 58 10.53 -5.20 -5.12
N TYR A 59 11.51 -6.09 -5.16
CA TYR A 59 11.39 -7.45 -4.61
C TYR A 59 11.57 -7.49 -3.08
N ARG A 60 12.04 -6.40 -2.47
CA ARG A 60 12.16 -6.26 -1.00
C ARG A 60 10.98 -5.52 -0.39
N CYS A 61 10.21 -4.79 -1.19
CA CYS A 61 9.06 -4.02 -0.72
C CYS A 61 8.07 -4.90 0.05
N LYS A 62 7.72 -4.46 1.27
CA LYS A 62 6.75 -5.09 2.17
C LYS A 62 5.42 -5.36 1.47
N TYR A 63 4.89 -4.38 0.75
CA TYR A 63 3.62 -4.48 0.03
C TYR A 63 3.86 -4.59 -1.47
N ARG A 64 3.32 -5.64 -2.10
CA ARG A 64 3.40 -5.84 -3.55
C ARG A 64 2.03 -6.18 -4.12
N LEU A 65 1.54 -5.34 -5.02
CA LEU A 65 0.22 -5.47 -5.64
C LEU A 65 0.37 -5.66 -7.15
N THR A 66 -0.46 -6.54 -7.71
CA THR A 66 -0.64 -6.66 -9.15
C THR A 66 -2.04 -6.21 -9.52
N LEU A 67 -2.12 -5.31 -10.48
CA LEU A 67 -3.36 -4.79 -11.04
C LEU A 67 -3.55 -5.27 -12.48
N ASP A 68 -4.79 -5.54 -12.84
CA ASP A 68 -5.18 -5.71 -14.25
C ASP A 68 -5.25 -4.34 -14.95
N ASN A 69 -5.53 -4.35 -16.26
CA ASN A 69 -5.62 -3.16 -17.10
C ASN A 69 -6.70 -2.17 -16.65
N ASP A 70 -7.76 -2.65 -16.00
CA ASP A 70 -8.84 -1.84 -15.44
C ASP A 70 -8.57 -1.36 -14.00
N LEU A 71 -7.33 -1.56 -13.52
CA LEU A 71 -6.83 -1.24 -12.19
C LEU A 71 -7.36 -2.14 -11.06
N THR A 72 -8.05 -3.24 -11.38
CA THR A 72 -8.51 -4.22 -10.40
C THR A 72 -7.34 -4.93 -9.73
N VAL A 73 -7.34 -5.00 -8.39
CA VAL A 73 -6.33 -5.74 -7.63
C VAL A 73 -6.52 -7.26 -7.83
N THR A 74 -5.58 -7.89 -8.53
CA THR A 74 -5.64 -9.33 -8.85
C THR A 74 -4.79 -10.17 -7.90
N ARG A 75 -3.67 -9.61 -7.41
CA ARG A 75 -2.76 -10.22 -6.45
C ARG A 75 -2.28 -9.19 -5.44
N ALA A 76 -2.11 -9.63 -4.20
CA ALA A 76 -1.54 -8.85 -3.13
C ALA A 76 -0.63 -9.73 -2.27
N GLU A 77 0.54 -9.19 -1.92
CA GLU A 77 1.53 -9.81 -1.07
C GLU A 77 1.96 -8.83 0.02
N ILE A 78 2.11 -9.35 1.24
CA ILE A 78 2.60 -8.61 2.40
C ILE A 78 3.73 -9.44 3.03
N ASN A 79 4.92 -8.86 3.22
CA ASN A 79 6.08 -9.54 3.81
C ASN A 79 6.37 -10.90 3.16
N ASP A 80 6.47 -10.93 1.83
CA ASP A 80 6.68 -12.14 1.02
C ASP A 80 5.58 -13.22 1.12
N ARG A 81 4.44 -12.90 1.73
CA ARG A 81 3.28 -13.79 1.81
C ARG A 81 2.19 -13.31 0.89
N ALA A 82 1.92 -14.09 -0.16
CA ALA A 82 0.76 -13.87 -1.02
C ALA A 82 -0.51 -14.27 -0.28
N PHE A 83 -1.57 -13.49 -0.43
CA PHE A 83 -2.88 -13.93 0.02
C PHE A 83 -3.36 -15.10 -0.84
N ASP A 84 -3.66 -16.21 -0.17
CA ASP A 84 -4.31 -17.37 -0.76
C ASP A 84 -5.56 -17.76 0.04
N ASN A 85 -6.43 -18.57 -0.57
CA ASN A 85 -7.68 -19.01 0.06
C ASN A 85 -7.48 -19.90 1.31
N LYS A 86 -6.25 -20.20 1.70
CA LYS A 86 -5.91 -21.16 2.76
C LYS A 86 -5.24 -20.52 3.96
N THR A 87 -4.77 -19.27 3.87
CA THR A 87 -3.84 -18.71 4.85
C THR A 87 -4.17 -17.29 5.23
N ILE A 88 -5.12 -17.10 6.15
CA ILE A 88 -5.22 -15.88 6.97
C ILE A 88 -5.69 -16.27 8.38
N MET A 89 -4.75 -16.73 9.20
CA MET A 89 -4.97 -17.11 10.61
C MET A 89 -4.27 -16.12 11.57
N GLY A 90 -4.23 -14.84 11.19
CA GLY A 90 -3.68 -13.74 11.99
C GLY A 90 -4.44 -12.44 11.72
N GLY A 91 -4.62 -11.61 12.75
CA GLY A 91 -5.38 -10.37 12.65
C GLY A 91 -4.75 -9.41 11.65
N LEU A 92 -5.48 -9.11 10.59
CA LEU A 92 -5.15 -8.03 9.67
C LEU A 92 -5.70 -6.73 10.23
N TYR A 93 -4.86 -5.71 10.31
CA TYR A 93 -5.21 -4.37 10.79
C TYR A 93 -4.67 -3.33 9.82
N GLY A 94 -5.11 -2.06 9.95
CA GLY A 94 -4.62 -0.94 9.14
C GLY A 94 -4.55 -1.24 7.64
N ALA A 95 -3.43 -0.88 7.02
CA ALA A 95 -3.15 -1.07 5.61
C ALA A 95 -3.24 -2.55 5.18
N ASP A 96 -2.77 -3.49 6.01
CA ASP A 96 -2.86 -4.93 5.73
C ASP A 96 -4.31 -5.37 5.52
N ALA A 97 -5.22 -4.89 6.39
CA ALA A 97 -6.65 -5.17 6.28
C ALA A 97 -7.28 -4.50 5.06
N THR A 98 -6.84 -3.28 4.72
CA THR A 98 -7.31 -2.56 3.53
C THR A 98 -6.89 -3.27 2.25
N ILE A 99 -5.62 -3.68 2.13
CA ILE A 99 -5.12 -4.46 0.99
C ILE A 99 -5.84 -5.79 0.85
N PHE A 100 -6.06 -6.49 1.97
CA PHE A 100 -6.83 -7.72 1.95
C PHE A 100 -8.27 -7.52 1.45
N LYS A 101 -8.96 -6.46 1.89
CA LYS A 101 -10.30 -6.12 1.39
C LYS A 101 -10.28 -5.81 -0.10
N MET A 102 -9.31 -5.03 -0.58
CA MET A 102 -9.18 -4.72 -2.01
C MET A 102 -9.04 -6.00 -2.84
N TRP A 103 -8.14 -6.90 -2.43
CA TRP A 103 -7.89 -8.16 -3.14
C TRP A 103 -9.09 -9.12 -3.13
N THR A 104 -9.73 -9.31 -1.97
CA THR A 104 -10.89 -10.21 -1.85
C THR A 104 -12.12 -9.70 -2.60
N ARG A 105 -12.30 -8.38 -2.64
CA ARG A 105 -13.46 -7.74 -3.28
C ARG A 105 -13.23 -7.39 -4.74
N LYS A 106 -12.01 -7.58 -5.26
CA LYS A 106 -11.63 -7.14 -6.61
C LYS A 106 -11.89 -5.64 -6.79
N SER A 107 -11.56 -4.87 -5.77
CA SER A 107 -11.60 -3.40 -5.84
C SER A 107 -10.51 -2.88 -6.78
N LYS A 108 -10.72 -1.68 -7.31
CA LYS A 108 -9.73 -0.96 -8.11
C LYS A 108 -8.80 -0.13 -7.23
N LEU A 109 -7.54 -0.06 -7.60
CA LEU A 109 -6.56 0.87 -7.04
C LEU A 109 -6.24 1.95 -8.08
N ILE A 110 -6.82 3.13 -7.87
CA ILE A 110 -6.65 4.30 -8.72
C ILE A 110 -5.30 4.94 -8.41
N ILE A 111 -4.42 4.98 -9.41
CA ILE A 111 -3.09 5.61 -9.31
C ILE A 111 -3.28 7.11 -9.52
N ASP A 112 -3.51 7.86 -8.44
CA ASP A 112 -3.59 9.31 -8.40
C ASP A 112 -2.25 9.94 -7.97
N ASN A 113 -2.23 11.26 -7.72
CA ASN A 113 -1.03 11.91 -7.21
C ASN A 113 -0.82 11.54 -5.74
N TYR A 114 0.40 11.16 -5.38
CA TYR A 114 0.79 10.75 -4.03
C TYR A 114 2.12 11.40 -3.60
N GLN A 115 2.37 11.36 -2.29
CA GLN A 115 3.64 11.78 -1.67
C GLN A 115 4.49 10.56 -1.32
N THR A 116 5.80 10.76 -1.23
CA THR A 116 6.76 9.74 -0.79
C THR A 116 7.69 10.25 0.32
N SER A 117 7.52 11.51 0.75
CA SER A 117 8.26 12.15 1.82
C SER A 117 7.25 12.78 2.77
N PHE A 118 7.40 12.51 4.05
CA PHE A 118 6.43 12.87 5.09
C PHE A 118 7.16 13.48 6.29
N THR A 119 6.61 14.54 6.84
CA THR A 119 7.10 15.22 8.05
C THR A 119 6.24 14.85 9.25
N ASN A 120 6.62 15.30 10.45
CA ASN A 120 5.74 15.16 11.60
C ASN A 120 4.45 15.99 11.39
N PRO A 121 3.25 15.37 11.44
CA PRO A 121 2.00 16.06 11.18
C PRO A 121 1.64 17.12 12.25
N GLU A 122 2.28 17.13 13.42
CA GLU A 122 2.08 18.19 14.43
C GLU A 122 2.68 19.54 14.02
N TYR A 123 3.57 19.57 13.02
CA TYR A 123 4.27 20.77 12.57
C TYR A 123 3.83 21.28 11.18
N GLU A 124 2.81 20.66 10.58
CA GLU A 124 2.22 21.06 9.28
C GLU A 124 1.13 22.16 9.39
#